data_AF-A0A318YN56-F1
#
_entry.id   AF-A0A318YN56-F1
#
_cell.length_a   1.000
_cell.length_b   1.000
_cell.length_c   1.000
_cell.angle_alpha   90.00
_cell.angle_beta   90.00
_cell.angle_gamma   90.00
#
_symmetry.space_group_name_H-M   'P 1'
#
loop_
_entity.id
_entity.type
_entity.pdbx_description
1 polymer ?
#
loop_
_entity_poly.entity_id
_entity_poly.type
_entity_poly.pdbx_seq_one_letter_code
_entity_poly.pdbx_strand_id
1 'polypeptide(L)'
;MANNTQYGGDPLPDVGATYPSQNNQSKSGEDDWTKRPPYSIRSPEEFGPVKWRGKCQCGQVTYQLSRDRPLKSKFCHCRGCQVTHGAPFQWAAIFHKSDLAFTKGAEGLSFYSSTNDTQEYKLPTKVYCSYCRSPIMDEGRNVCLMFPQAIESADYDEHRQHWREAFEPECHIFYGKRVLDIPDGKPKWSGIDEQSDLLDEQGLALLAAPAAAVTQISNDEMNNFLSQGAVELATRYAPLWFFGQAVDQPPCYPTWAFGGSPNSSDIYDAAHKTPAAPQCEYPDVGCGCRKPGVATGNPGPAFPIYYTFKQCNETDVRVVYNLFYEKDGAEVLDLIDTGHDYDWERVVIIHSRNANNTWQPSRALLSAHSGYHNLAWGSIHSTLTTEQINAGDARNSDGVKNNDHPKVYVSWSKHAHFDTVLTTWLDPLSQSLDNAFRSDDWWHFVEPKYYIRSDNSTAAGIAFNIPTHKTSTTMSWSQKTFTLPARSRGSYLITDHVLEQLPEIKNYKVGMLNLFVQHTSCALSLNENWDDDVRADMSDALDRIAPYDKKGNLYRHSAEGEDDMPAHIKSALIGASVTIPISNGRLATGTWQGIWYLEFRAMRHSRKVVATIQGEKA
;
A
#
# COMPACT_ATOMS: atom_id res chain seq x y z
N MET A 1 0.45 -72.89 -19.51
CA MET A 1 1.16 -72.98 -18.22
C MET A 1 1.72 -71.61 -17.90
N ALA A 2 1.09 -70.89 -16.99
CA ALA A 2 1.65 -69.70 -16.33
C ALA A 2 0.96 -69.63 -14.96
N ASN A 3 1.78 -69.50 -13.93
CA ASN A 3 1.44 -69.70 -12.53
C ASN A 3 0.61 -68.56 -11.92
N ASN A 4 -0.14 -68.99 -10.92
CA ASN A 4 -0.95 -68.23 -9.97
C ASN A 4 -0.05 -67.44 -9.00
N THR A 5 -0.32 -66.15 -8.82
CA THR A 5 -0.02 -65.43 -7.56
C THR A 5 -1.15 -64.45 -7.26
N GLN A 6 -1.94 -64.78 -6.22
CA GLN A 6 -2.89 -63.89 -5.57
C GLN A 6 -2.15 -62.70 -4.95
N TYR A 7 -2.57 -61.49 -5.30
CA TYR A 7 -2.48 -60.37 -4.37
C TYR A 7 -3.86 -60.18 -3.76
N GLY A 8 -4.00 -60.57 -2.50
CA GLY A 8 -5.15 -60.23 -1.68
C GLY A 8 -5.20 -58.73 -1.51
N GLY A 9 -6.22 -58.10 -2.08
CA GLY A 9 -6.57 -56.72 -1.74
C GLY A 9 -7.30 -56.74 -0.40
N ASP A 10 -6.68 -56.19 0.64
CA ASP A 10 -7.42 -55.80 1.82
C ASP A 10 -8.53 -54.82 1.41
N PRO A 11 -9.75 -54.92 1.97
CA PRO A 11 -10.78 -53.93 1.73
C PRO A 11 -10.29 -52.57 2.22
N LEU A 12 -10.62 -51.51 1.48
CA LEU A 12 -10.46 -50.13 1.94
C LEU A 12 -11.06 -50.00 3.35
N PRO A 13 -10.38 -49.32 4.29
CA PRO A 13 -10.86 -49.23 5.67
C PRO A 13 -12.22 -48.56 5.71
N ASP A 14 -13.10 -49.12 6.54
CA ASP A 14 -14.47 -48.67 6.78
C ASP A 14 -14.49 -47.18 7.19
N VAL A 15 -15.15 -46.35 6.38
CA VAL A 15 -15.32 -44.90 6.59
C VAL A 15 -16.27 -44.56 7.76
N GLY A 16 -16.72 -45.57 8.52
CA GLY A 16 -17.49 -45.44 9.76
C GLY A 16 -16.67 -45.44 11.06
N ALA A 17 -15.35 -45.61 11.03
CA ALA A 17 -14.54 -45.61 12.26
C ALA A 17 -14.43 -44.19 12.84
N THR A 18 -15.12 -43.93 13.95
CA THR A 18 -14.83 -42.82 14.85
C THR A 18 -13.34 -42.84 15.18
N TYR A 19 -12.58 -41.90 14.62
CA TYR A 19 -11.19 -41.67 15.03
C TYR A 19 -11.18 -41.53 16.56
N PRO A 20 -10.25 -42.19 17.27
CA PRO A 20 -10.22 -42.07 18.72
C PRO A 20 -10.06 -40.59 19.04
N SER A 21 -10.97 -40.05 19.85
CA SER A 21 -10.71 -38.81 20.57
C SER A 21 -9.52 -39.09 21.48
N GLN A 22 -8.31 -38.86 20.98
CA GLN A 22 -7.13 -38.89 21.83
C GLN A 22 -7.29 -37.71 22.79
N ASN A 23 -7.70 -38.05 24.01
CA ASN A 23 -7.58 -37.17 25.17
C ASN A 23 -6.13 -36.67 25.20
N ASN A 24 -5.94 -35.40 24.84
CA ASN A 24 -4.72 -34.65 25.10
C ASN A 24 -4.63 -34.39 26.61
N GLN A 25 -4.47 -35.44 27.41
CA GLN A 25 -4.01 -35.31 28.79
C GLN A 25 -2.49 -35.20 28.74
N SER A 26 -2.00 -33.97 28.90
CA SER A 26 -0.59 -33.66 29.07
C SER A 26 0.01 -34.50 30.19
N LYS A 27 1.10 -35.22 29.90
CA LYS A 27 1.95 -35.78 30.96
C LYS A 27 2.44 -34.62 31.84
N SER A 28 2.28 -34.77 33.15
CA SER A 28 2.64 -33.77 34.15
C SER A 28 4.10 -33.31 33.98
N GLY A 29 4.31 -32.05 33.62
CA GLY A 29 5.64 -31.41 33.53
C GLY A 29 5.88 -30.55 32.28
N GLU A 30 5.01 -30.61 31.27
CA GLU A 30 5.14 -29.80 30.03
C GLU A 30 4.27 -28.53 30.06
N ASP A 31 4.80 -27.47 29.45
CA ASP A 31 4.16 -26.16 29.24
C ASP A 31 2.78 -26.32 28.56
N ASP A 32 1.71 -26.11 29.34
CA ASP A 32 0.32 -26.31 28.93
C ASP A 32 -0.09 -25.27 27.88
N TRP A 33 0.01 -25.67 26.60
CA TRP A 33 -0.23 -24.80 25.46
C TRP A 33 -1.65 -24.20 25.44
N THR A 34 -2.62 -24.83 26.10
CA THR A 34 -4.00 -24.35 26.16
C THR A 34 -4.13 -23.05 26.94
N LYS A 35 -3.15 -22.74 27.81
CA LYS A 35 -3.13 -21.55 28.69
C LYS A 35 -2.45 -20.33 28.08
N ARG A 36 -1.93 -20.44 26.86
CA ARG A 36 -1.29 -19.31 26.16
C ARG A 36 -2.06 -18.92 24.89
N PRO A 37 -1.89 -17.68 24.41
CA PRO A 37 -2.42 -17.30 23.11
C PRO A 37 -1.89 -18.22 22.00
N PRO A 38 -2.70 -18.58 21.00
CA PRO A 38 -4.06 -18.08 20.75
C PRO A 38 -5.20 -18.86 21.45
N TYR A 39 -4.87 -19.84 22.29
CA TYR A 39 -5.83 -20.78 22.87
C TYR A 39 -6.41 -20.34 24.21
N SER A 40 -5.70 -19.48 24.93
CA SER A 40 -6.17 -18.93 26.19
C SER A 40 -7.41 -18.07 25.97
N ILE A 41 -8.44 -18.32 26.79
CA ILE A 41 -9.61 -17.45 26.88
C ILE A 41 -9.15 -16.14 27.51
N ARG A 42 -9.45 -15.02 26.85
CA ARG A 42 -9.09 -13.66 27.28
C ARG A 42 -10.34 -12.80 27.36
N SER A 43 -10.35 -11.87 28.30
CA SER A 43 -11.47 -10.93 28.40
C SER A 43 -11.52 -10.00 27.17
N PRO A 44 -12.68 -9.41 26.83
CA PRO A 44 -12.76 -8.42 25.75
C PRO A 44 -11.78 -7.25 25.93
N GLU A 45 -11.52 -6.84 27.18
CA GLU A 45 -10.56 -5.78 27.53
C GLU A 45 -9.11 -6.21 27.26
N GLU A 46 -8.76 -7.47 27.57
CA GLU A 46 -7.43 -8.03 27.32
C GLU A 46 -7.17 -8.32 25.83
N PHE A 47 -8.21 -8.70 25.09
CA PHE A 47 -8.10 -9.02 23.66
C PHE A 47 -8.11 -7.76 22.78
N GLY A 48 -8.87 -6.75 23.18
CA GLY A 48 -9.08 -5.54 22.40
C GLY A 48 -10.16 -5.70 21.31
N PRO A 49 -10.34 -4.66 20.47
CA PRO A 49 -11.41 -4.62 19.48
C PRO A 49 -11.22 -5.69 18.42
N VAL A 50 -12.29 -6.44 18.12
CA VAL A 50 -12.30 -7.44 17.04
C VAL A 50 -12.34 -6.74 15.69
N LYS A 51 -11.38 -7.06 14.83
CA LYS A 51 -11.27 -6.57 13.46
C LYS A 51 -11.74 -7.58 12.43
N TRP A 52 -11.44 -8.85 12.67
CA TRP A 52 -11.83 -9.93 11.76
C TRP A 52 -12.38 -11.13 12.51
N ARG A 53 -13.23 -11.89 11.84
CA ARG A 53 -13.74 -13.17 12.30
C ARG A 53 -13.41 -14.23 11.27
N GLY A 54 -13.15 -15.45 11.73
CA GLY A 54 -12.89 -16.57 10.85
C GLY A 54 -13.49 -17.84 11.39
N LYS A 55 -13.69 -18.81 10.50
CA LYS A 55 -14.29 -20.10 10.82
C LYS A 55 -13.77 -21.20 9.90
N CYS A 56 -13.80 -22.42 10.40
CA CYS A 56 -13.66 -23.59 9.55
C CYS A 56 -14.90 -23.79 8.67
N GLN A 57 -14.81 -24.64 7.65
CA GLN A 57 -15.91 -24.90 6.71
C GLN A 57 -17.20 -25.35 7.39
N CYS A 58 -17.11 -26.16 8.46
CA CYS A 58 -18.30 -26.62 9.19
C CYS A 58 -18.74 -25.70 10.34
N GLY A 59 -18.03 -24.60 10.61
CA GLY A 59 -18.35 -23.65 11.69
C GLY A 59 -18.21 -24.21 13.13
N GLN A 60 -17.59 -25.39 13.30
CA GLN A 60 -17.31 -25.94 14.63
C GLN A 60 -16.15 -25.23 15.33
N VAL A 61 -15.21 -24.71 14.55
CA VAL A 61 -14.09 -23.89 15.01
C VAL A 61 -14.31 -22.47 14.51
N THR A 62 -14.36 -21.51 15.42
CA THR A 62 -14.43 -20.08 15.10
C THR A 62 -13.39 -19.31 15.90
N TYR A 63 -12.89 -18.23 15.32
CA TYR A 63 -11.87 -17.39 15.92
C TYR A 63 -12.06 -15.92 15.53
N GLN A 64 -11.35 -15.05 16.23
CA GLN A 64 -11.35 -13.62 16.00
C GLN A 64 -9.94 -13.05 16.02
N LEU A 65 -9.74 -11.96 15.28
CA LEU A 65 -8.48 -11.23 15.18
C LEU A 65 -8.67 -9.80 15.67
N SER A 66 -7.77 -9.30 16.53
CA SER A 66 -7.84 -7.93 17.05
C SER A 66 -7.04 -6.91 16.23
N ARG A 67 -6.21 -7.39 15.31
CA ARG A 67 -5.35 -6.56 14.47
C ARG A 67 -5.97 -6.36 13.09
N ASP A 68 -5.98 -5.12 12.62
CA ASP A 68 -6.63 -4.73 11.36
C ASP A 68 -5.85 -5.19 10.12
N ARG A 69 -4.51 -5.18 10.17
CA ARG A 69 -3.65 -5.70 9.10
C ARG A 69 -2.65 -6.72 9.64
N PRO A 70 -2.37 -7.82 8.94
CA PRO A 70 -1.32 -8.75 9.34
C PRO A 70 0.05 -8.06 9.40
N LEU A 71 0.99 -8.68 10.09
CA LEU A 71 2.40 -8.25 10.13
C LEU A 71 3.04 -8.34 8.74
N LYS A 72 2.75 -9.42 8.01
CA LYS A 72 3.03 -9.59 6.59
C LYS A 72 1.99 -10.53 5.97
N SER A 73 1.68 -10.37 4.69
CA SER A 73 0.87 -11.30 3.91
C SER A 73 1.63 -11.85 2.71
N LYS A 74 1.62 -13.17 2.47
CA LYS A 74 2.52 -13.83 1.51
C LYS A 74 1.89 -15.04 0.82
N PHE A 75 2.38 -15.37 -0.37
CA PHE A 75 2.15 -16.66 -1.00
C PHE A 75 3.34 -17.60 -0.79
N CYS A 76 3.11 -18.77 -0.18
CA CYS A 76 4.11 -19.80 0.04
C CYS A 76 3.96 -20.94 -0.98
N HIS A 77 5.04 -21.20 -1.71
CA HIS A 77 5.10 -22.21 -2.78
C HIS A 77 5.79 -23.50 -2.36
N CYS A 78 6.10 -23.68 -1.07
CA CYS A 78 6.81 -24.87 -0.62
C CYS A 78 5.94 -26.13 -0.81
N ARG A 79 6.59 -27.29 -1.01
CA ARG A 79 5.87 -28.56 -1.24
C ARG A 79 4.95 -28.92 -0.07
N GLY A 80 5.35 -28.61 1.17
CA GLY A 80 4.51 -28.85 2.34
C GLY A 80 3.19 -28.09 2.26
N CYS A 81 3.24 -26.79 1.96
CA CYS A 81 2.06 -25.95 1.81
C CYS A 81 1.16 -26.40 0.64
N GLN A 82 1.76 -26.79 -0.49
CA GLN A 82 1.00 -27.33 -1.63
C GLN A 82 0.25 -28.61 -1.28
N VAL A 83 0.92 -29.56 -0.61
CA VAL A 83 0.31 -30.84 -0.22
C VAL A 83 -0.77 -30.61 0.83
N THR A 84 -0.51 -29.77 1.83
CA THR A 84 -1.47 -29.48 2.90
C THR A 84 -2.76 -28.84 2.36
N HIS A 85 -2.65 -27.92 1.41
CA HIS A 85 -3.81 -27.17 0.92
C HIS A 85 -4.44 -27.76 -0.33
N GLY A 86 -3.79 -28.73 -0.98
CA GLY A 86 -4.21 -29.22 -2.30
C GLY A 86 -4.22 -28.11 -3.36
N ALA A 87 -3.37 -27.10 -3.20
CA ALA A 87 -3.36 -25.87 -4.00
C ALA A 87 -1.96 -25.56 -4.53
N PRO A 88 -1.83 -24.79 -5.64
CA PRO A 88 -0.53 -24.40 -6.19
C PRO A 88 0.41 -23.68 -5.22
N PHE A 89 -0.18 -22.97 -4.26
CA PHE A 89 0.50 -22.24 -3.19
C PHE A 89 -0.47 -22.04 -2.03
N GLN A 90 0.07 -21.60 -0.90
CA GLN A 90 -0.70 -21.23 0.27
C GLN A 90 -0.63 -19.71 0.49
N TRP A 91 -1.78 -19.09 0.75
CA TRP A 91 -1.84 -17.69 1.21
C TRP A 91 -1.71 -17.65 2.73
N ALA A 92 -0.73 -16.90 3.23
CA ALA A 92 -0.41 -16.78 4.65
C ALA A 92 -0.50 -15.32 5.09
N ALA A 93 -1.30 -15.03 6.11
CA ALA A 93 -1.31 -13.75 6.80
C ALA A 93 -0.74 -13.93 8.21
N ILE A 94 0.36 -13.24 8.53
CA ILE A 94 1.11 -13.42 9.76
C ILE A 94 0.55 -12.51 10.86
N PHE A 95 0.22 -13.07 12.02
CA PHE A 95 -0.24 -12.32 13.19
C PHE A 95 0.58 -12.72 14.42
N HIS A 96 0.69 -11.84 15.42
CA HIS A 96 1.15 -12.29 16.73
C HIS A 96 0.12 -13.27 17.31
N LYS A 97 0.58 -14.24 18.10
CA LYS A 97 -0.35 -15.16 18.79
C LYS A 97 -1.38 -14.42 19.64
N SER A 98 -0.98 -13.28 20.22
CA SER A 98 -1.85 -12.40 21.00
C SER A 98 -2.94 -11.73 20.16
N ASP A 99 -2.80 -11.62 18.85
CA ASP A 99 -3.81 -10.98 18.01
C ASP A 99 -4.97 -11.95 17.69
N LEU A 100 -4.84 -13.23 18.01
CA LEU A 100 -5.80 -14.29 17.69
C LEU A 100 -6.40 -14.90 18.97
N ALA A 101 -7.72 -15.08 18.98
CA ALA A 101 -8.40 -15.85 20.02
C ALA A 101 -9.45 -16.77 19.40
N PHE A 102 -9.44 -18.04 19.78
CA PHE A 102 -10.55 -18.94 19.46
C PHE A 102 -11.78 -18.58 20.27
N THR A 103 -12.92 -18.42 19.60
CA THR A 103 -14.21 -18.12 20.23
C THR A 103 -15.05 -19.38 20.43
N LYS A 104 -14.74 -20.45 19.69
CA LYS A 104 -15.41 -21.77 19.78
C LYS A 104 -14.50 -22.86 19.22
N GLY A 105 -14.50 -24.04 19.85
CA GLY A 105 -13.97 -25.28 19.26
C GLY A 105 -12.45 -25.43 19.26
N ALA A 106 -11.74 -24.75 20.16
CA ALA A 106 -10.27 -24.90 20.28
C ALA A 106 -9.87 -26.31 20.72
N GLU A 107 -10.72 -26.97 21.50
CA GLU A 107 -10.62 -28.38 21.89
C GLU A 107 -10.80 -29.35 20.71
N GLY A 108 -11.43 -28.89 19.62
CA GLY A 108 -11.66 -29.61 18.38
C GLY A 108 -10.58 -29.38 17.33
N LEU A 109 -9.38 -28.97 17.74
CA LEU A 109 -8.24 -28.77 16.84
C LEU A 109 -7.39 -30.03 16.73
N SER A 110 -6.86 -30.27 15.53
CA SER A 110 -5.86 -31.30 15.26
C SER A 110 -4.56 -30.65 14.83
N PHE A 111 -3.45 -31.27 15.23
CA PHE A 111 -2.11 -30.74 15.03
C PHE A 111 -1.30 -31.69 14.15
N TYR A 112 -0.39 -31.14 13.36
CA TYR A 112 0.66 -31.91 12.70
C TYR A 112 1.94 -31.09 12.60
N SER A 113 2.98 -31.54 13.29
CA SER A 113 4.32 -30.96 13.20
C SER A 113 5.13 -31.69 12.15
N SER A 114 5.26 -31.11 10.96
CA SER A 114 6.07 -31.70 9.88
C SER A 114 7.54 -31.83 10.25
N THR A 115 8.06 -30.97 11.13
CA THR A 115 9.45 -31.03 11.59
C THR A 115 9.73 -32.25 12.48
N ASN A 116 8.73 -32.66 13.26
CA ASN A 116 8.86 -33.75 14.23
C ASN A 116 8.12 -35.02 13.78
N ASP A 117 7.51 -35.00 12.60
CA ASP A 117 6.64 -36.04 12.04
C ASP A 117 5.65 -36.62 13.06
N THR A 118 4.88 -35.74 13.71
CA THR A 118 3.96 -36.14 14.80
C THR A 118 2.68 -35.33 14.77
N GLN A 119 1.61 -35.94 15.30
CA GLN A 119 0.32 -35.30 15.56
C GLN A 119 0.25 -34.66 16.95
N GLU A 120 1.28 -34.85 17.78
CA GLU A 120 1.42 -34.13 19.05
C GLU A 120 1.59 -32.63 18.80
N TYR A 121 1.12 -31.81 19.75
CA TYR A 121 1.37 -30.39 19.73
C TYR A 121 2.88 -30.12 19.88
N LYS A 122 3.56 -29.79 18.77
CA LYS A 122 4.97 -29.38 18.77
C LYS A 122 5.19 -28.29 17.73
N LEU A 123 5.73 -27.14 18.17
CA LEU A 123 5.97 -26.00 17.28
C LEU A 123 7.20 -26.23 16.39
N PRO A 124 7.18 -25.80 15.11
CA PRO A 124 6.01 -25.28 14.40
C PRO A 124 5.01 -26.41 14.09
N THR A 125 3.71 -26.11 14.16
CA THR A 125 2.64 -27.09 13.92
C THR A 125 1.58 -26.53 12.99
N LYS A 126 1.03 -27.41 12.14
CA LYS A 126 -0.13 -27.11 11.30
C LYS A 126 -1.40 -27.41 12.08
N VAL A 127 -2.36 -26.49 12.02
CA VAL A 127 -3.57 -26.54 12.83
C VAL A 127 -4.80 -26.67 11.93
N TYR A 128 -5.63 -27.68 12.20
CA TYR A 128 -6.82 -28.00 11.42
C TYR A 128 -8.04 -28.20 12.31
N CYS A 129 -9.23 -28.01 11.73
CA CYS A 129 -10.45 -28.48 12.36
C CYS A 129 -10.53 -30.01 12.31
N SER A 130 -10.72 -30.67 13.46
CA SER A 130 -10.82 -32.14 13.51
C SER A 130 -12.05 -32.68 12.79
N TYR A 131 -13.12 -31.88 12.69
CA TYR A 131 -14.40 -32.27 12.10
C TYR A 131 -14.42 -32.22 10.56
N CYS A 132 -14.06 -31.07 9.98
CA CYS A 132 -14.13 -30.85 8.53
C CYS A 132 -12.77 -30.82 7.83
N ARG A 133 -11.67 -30.93 8.59
CA ARG A 133 -10.29 -30.87 8.09
C ARG A 133 -9.88 -29.56 7.44
N SER A 134 -10.69 -28.50 7.54
CA SER A 134 -10.28 -27.17 7.09
C SER A 134 -8.97 -26.75 7.76
N PRO A 135 -7.96 -26.35 6.98
CA PRO A 135 -6.78 -25.68 7.52
C PRO A 135 -7.20 -24.38 8.23
N ILE A 136 -6.66 -24.14 9.42
CA ILE A 136 -6.94 -22.95 10.23
C ILE A 136 -5.75 -21.99 10.21
N MET A 137 -4.58 -22.50 10.60
CA MET A 137 -3.34 -21.75 10.66
C MET A 137 -2.13 -22.66 10.73
N ASP A 138 -0.95 -22.11 10.46
CA ASP A 138 0.32 -22.68 10.91
C ASP A 138 0.80 -21.91 12.16
N GLU A 139 0.99 -22.60 13.27
CA GLU A 139 1.47 -21.99 14.51
C GLU A 139 3.00 -22.09 14.62
N GLY A 140 3.65 -20.93 14.68
CA GLY A 140 5.08 -20.80 14.94
C GLY A 140 5.40 -20.59 16.41
N ARG A 141 6.64 -20.19 16.73
CA ARG A 141 7.04 -19.90 18.12
C ARG A 141 6.32 -18.67 18.68
N ASN A 142 6.34 -17.57 17.91
CA ASN A 142 5.85 -16.25 18.37
C ASN A 142 4.65 -15.73 17.57
N VAL A 143 4.36 -16.35 16.42
CA VAL A 143 3.36 -15.88 15.45
C VAL A 143 2.50 -17.04 14.97
N CYS A 144 1.31 -16.70 14.45
CA CYS A 144 0.45 -17.60 13.70
C CYS A 144 0.37 -17.13 12.25
N LEU A 145 0.41 -18.07 11.31
CA LEU A 145 0.17 -17.85 9.90
C LEU A 145 -1.28 -18.26 9.62
N MET A 146 -2.17 -17.28 9.61
CA MET A 146 -3.59 -17.47 9.30
C MET A 146 -3.77 -17.65 7.81
N PHE A 147 -4.78 -18.42 7.40
CA PHE A 147 -5.16 -18.57 6.00
C PHE A 147 -6.33 -17.64 5.70
N PRO A 148 -6.14 -16.58 4.88
CA PRO A 148 -7.19 -15.60 4.64
C PRO A 148 -8.49 -16.21 4.11
N GLN A 149 -8.44 -17.32 3.36
CA GLN A 149 -9.64 -18.00 2.87
C GLN A 149 -10.61 -18.46 3.98
N ALA A 150 -10.13 -18.62 5.22
CA ALA A 150 -10.96 -19.00 6.37
C ALA A 150 -11.46 -17.78 7.17
N ILE A 151 -11.08 -16.56 6.77
CA ILE A 151 -11.53 -15.29 7.36
C ILE A 151 -12.77 -14.83 6.59
N GLU A 152 -13.82 -14.48 7.32
CA GLU A 152 -15.08 -14.06 6.74
C GLU A 152 -14.91 -12.78 5.91
N SER A 153 -15.44 -12.78 4.69
CA SER A 153 -15.49 -11.64 3.78
C SER A 153 -16.89 -11.51 3.20
N ALA A 154 -17.31 -10.29 2.86
CA ALA A 154 -18.57 -10.05 2.16
C ALA A 154 -18.45 -10.44 0.68
N ASP A 155 -19.54 -10.90 0.08
CA ASP A 155 -19.53 -11.36 -1.30
C ASP A 155 -19.37 -10.19 -2.29
N TYR A 156 -19.97 -9.02 -2.02
CA TYR A 156 -19.87 -7.81 -2.85
C TYR A 156 -20.19 -6.56 -2.02
N ASP A 157 -19.22 -5.69 -1.71
CA ASP A 157 -19.36 -4.32 -1.14
C ASP A 157 -17.99 -3.75 -0.68
N GLU A 158 -18.00 -2.59 -0.02
CA GLU A 158 -16.84 -1.94 0.62
C GLU A 158 -16.16 -2.84 1.68
N HIS A 159 -16.88 -3.74 2.35
CA HIS A 159 -16.27 -4.67 3.30
C HIS A 159 -15.37 -5.69 2.60
N ARG A 160 -15.75 -6.13 1.38
CA ARG A 160 -14.89 -6.97 0.55
C ARG A 160 -13.63 -6.24 0.09
N GLN A 161 -13.74 -4.95 -0.23
CA GLN A 161 -12.59 -4.13 -0.61
C GLN A 161 -11.63 -3.95 0.58
N HIS A 162 -12.13 -3.56 1.75
CA HIS A 162 -11.34 -3.45 2.98
C HIS A 162 -10.62 -4.77 3.31
N TRP A 163 -11.32 -5.90 3.18
CA TRP A 163 -10.73 -7.21 3.36
C TRP A 163 -9.60 -7.50 2.35
N ARG A 164 -9.81 -7.20 1.06
CA ARG A 164 -8.77 -7.40 0.02
C ARG A 164 -7.53 -6.56 0.31
N GLU A 165 -7.72 -5.30 0.64
CA GLU A 165 -6.63 -4.38 0.96
C GLU A 165 -5.88 -4.79 2.22
N ALA A 166 -6.59 -5.29 3.25
CA ALA A 166 -5.98 -5.73 4.51
C ALA A 166 -5.10 -6.98 4.33
N PHE A 167 -5.56 -7.96 3.56
CA PHE A 167 -4.88 -9.24 3.42
C PHE A 167 -4.01 -9.35 2.15
N GLU A 168 -3.94 -8.32 1.32
CA GLU A 168 -3.20 -8.34 0.05
C GLU A 168 -1.79 -8.94 0.21
N PRO A 169 -1.44 -10.00 -0.54
CA PRO A 169 -0.10 -10.56 -0.52
C PRO A 169 0.94 -9.52 -0.94
N GLU A 170 2.05 -9.47 -0.23
CA GLU A 170 3.17 -8.56 -0.51
C GLU A 170 4.23 -9.23 -1.38
N CYS A 171 4.40 -10.55 -1.29
CA CYS A 171 5.41 -11.30 -2.02
C CYS A 171 5.12 -12.81 -2.10
N HIS A 172 5.96 -13.51 -2.85
CA HIS A 172 5.97 -14.97 -2.96
C HIS A 172 7.24 -15.51 -2.30
N ILE A 173 7.13 -16.56 -1.50
CA ILE A 173 8.25 -17.25 -0.88
C ILE A 173 8.32 -18.70 -1.37
N PHE A 174 9.53 -19.26 -1.42
CA PHE A 174 9.81 -20.58 -2.00
C PHE A 174 9.37 -20.74 -3.47
N TYR A 175 9.34 -19.65 -4.24
CA TYR A 175 8.74 -19.58 -5.57
C TYR A 175 9.41 -20.50 -6.61
N GLY A 176 10.65 -20.92 -6.39
CA GLY A 176 11.31 -21.96 -7.19
C GLY A 176 10.64 -23.35 -7.12
N LYS A 177 9.68 -23.54 -6.20
CA LYS A 177 8.87 -24.77 -6.05
C LYS A 177 7.45 -24.63 -6.61
N ARG A 178 7.12 -23.50 -7.24
CA ARG A 178 5.80 -23.25 -7.84
C ARG A 178 5.44 -24.34 -8.86
N VAL A 179 4.15 -24.61 -8.99
CA VAL A 179 3.60 -25.54 -9.99
C VAL A 179 3.05 -24.82 -11.23
N LEU A 180 2.91 -23.49 -11.16
CA LEU A 180 2.53 -22.60 -12.26
C LEU A 180 3.14 -21.21 -12.07
N ASP A 181 3.39 -20.51 -13.18
CA ASP A 181 3.91 -19.14 -13.18
C ASP A 181 2.81 -18.13 -12.81
N ILE A 182 3.13 -17.14 -11.98
CA ILE A 182 2.21 -16.12 -11.47
C ILE A 182 2.77 -14.72 -11.75
N PRO A 183 2.44 -14.11 -12.90
CA PRO A 183 2.95 -12.79 -13.30
C PRO A 183 2.12 -11.66 -12.68
N ASP A 184 2.23 -11.48 -11.36
CA ASP A 184 1.46 -10.48 -10.61
C ASP A 184 2.28 -9.25 -10.18
N GLY A 185 3.53 -9.14 -10.63
CA GLY A 185 4.43 -8.01 -10.33
C GLY A 185 4.93 -7.98 -8.88
N LYS A 186 4.57 -8.96 -8.05
CA LYS A 186 5.00 -9.01 -6.64
C LYS A 186 6.39 -9.67 -6.53
N PRO A 187 7.25 -9.23 -5.60
CA PRO A 187 8.55 -9.84 -5.35
C PRO A 187 8.46 -11.37 -5.17
N LYS A 188 9.31 -12.13 -5.85
CA LYS A 188 9.38 -13.59 -5.78
C LYS A 188 10.67 -14.00 -5.08
N TRP A 189 10.64 -14.88 -4.08
CA TRP A 189 11.81 -15.28 -3.29
C TRP A 189 12.06 -16.78 -3.38
N SER A 190 13.33 -17.19 -3.45
CA SER A 190 13.77 -18.59 -3.57
C SER A 190 13.49 -19.40 -2.30
N GLY A 191 13.48 -18.72 -1.15
CA GLY A 191 13.17 -19.23 0.18
C GLY A 191 12.33 -18.20 0.95
N ILE A 192 12.74 -17.89 2.18
CA ILE A 192 12.10 -16.86 3.02
C ILE A 192 12.43 -15.46 2.47
N ASP A 193 11.44 -14.57 2.45
CA ASP A 193 11.59 -13.18 2.03
C ASP A 193 12.68 -12.46 2.82
N GLU A 194 13.46 -11.62 2.14
CA GLU A 194 14.60 -10.86 2.70
C GLU A 194 15.75 -11.73 3.26
N GLN A 195 15.64 -13.06 3.18
CA GLN A 195 16.64 -14.02 3.68
C GLN A 195 17.09 -15.01 2.60
N SER A 196 16.60 -14.85 1.38
CA SER A 196 16.88 -15.74 0.25
C SER A 196 17.00 -14.92 -1.03
N ASP A 197 17.31 -15.58 -2.15
CA ASP A 197 17.48 -14.89 -3.42
C ASP A 197 16.13 -14.44 -3.98
N LEU A 198 16.09 -13.23 -4.52
CA LEU A 198 14.94 -12.79 -5.30
C LEU A 198 14.94 -13.54 -6.64
N LEU A 199 13.76 -13.86 -7.17
CA LEU A 199 13.55 -14.58 -8.41
C LEU A 199 12.84 -13.67 -9.42
N ASP A 200 13.02 -13.94 -10.70
CA ASP A 200 12.20 -13.35 -11.75
C ASP A 200 10.81 -14.03 -11.82
N GLU A 201 9.95 -13.57 -12.73
CA GLU A 201 8.60 -14.12 -12.90
C GLU A 201 8.63 -15.60 -13.36
N GLN A 202 9.71 -16.01 -14.04
CA GLN A 202 9.98 -17.39 -14.45
C GLN A 202 10.66 -18.22 -13.36
N GLY A 203 10.78 -17.67 -12.15
CA GLY A 203 11.36 -18.31 -10.96
C GLY A 203 12.77 -18.84 -11.16
N LEU A 204 13.50 -18.31 -12.14
CA LEU A 204 14.94 -18.37 -12.13
C LEU A 204 15.39 -17.49 -10.97
N ALA A 205 16.40 -17.95 -10.22
CA ALA A 205 17.11 -17.02 -9.36
C ALA A 205 17.42 -15.81 -10.22
N LEU A 206 17.07 -14.62 -9.73
CA LEU A 206 17.95 -13.49 -9.95
C LEU A 206 19.19 -13.94 -9.21
N LEU A 207 19.96 -14.82 -9.87
CA LEU A 207 21.31 -15.05 -9.51
C LEU A 207 21.79 -13.61 -9.42
N ALA A 208 22.24 -13.23 -8.23
CA ALA A 208 23.54 -12.62 -8.19
C ALA A 208 24.50 -13.62 -8.87
N ALA A 209 24.33 -13.83 -10.18
CA ALA A 209 25.42 -14.04 -11.05
C ALA A 209 26.33 -12.88 -10.70
N PRO A 210 27.64 -13.09 -10.67
CA PRO A 210 28.56 -11.99 -10.67
C PRO A 210 28.46 -11.31 -12.03
N ALA A 211 27.32 -10.72 -12.31
CA ALA A 211 27.16 -9.52 -13.08
C ALA A 211 27.64 -8.38 -12.19
N ALA A 212 28.92 -8.45 -11.80
CA ALA A 212 29.59 -7.28 -11.29
C ALA A 212 29.53 -6.27 -12.43
N ALA A 213 29.13 -5.03 -12.16
CA ALA A 213 29.66 -3.96 -12.97
C ALA A 213 31.20 -4.10 -12.96
N VAL A 214 31.83 -3.82 -14.10
CA VAL A 214 33.29 -3.99 -14.25
C VAL A 214 34.04 -3.26 -13.13
N THR A 215 33.49 -2.12 -12.70
CA THR A 215 34.00 -1.39 -11.54
C THR A 215 33.31 -1.81 -10.24
N GLN A 216 34.12 -2.03 -9.21
CA GLN A 216 33.71 -2.34 -7.85
C GLN A 216 34.22 -1.24 -6.90
N ILE A 217 33.47 -0.95 -5.84
CA ILE A 217 33.79 0.13 -4.90
C ILE A 217 34.02 -0.46 -3.50
N SER A 218 35.12 -0.11 -2.84
CA SER A 218 35.36 -0.47 -1.44
C SER A 218 34.46 0.32 -0.47
N ASN A 219 34.32 -0.14 0.78
CA ASN A 219 33.61 0.63 1.82
C ASN A 219 34.18 2.05 1.99
N ASP A 220 35.50 2.20 1.97
CA ASP A 220 36.16 3.49 2.20
C ASP A 220 35.87 4.47 1.04
N GLU A 221 35.93 3.98 -0.20
CA GLU A 221 35.56 4.77 -1.37
C GLU A 221 34.08 5.16 -1.37
N MET A 222 33.18 4.23 -1.04
CA MET A 222 31.75 4.52 -0.95
C MET A 222 31.49 5.62 0.09
N ASN A 223 32.06 5.48 1.28
CA ASN A 223 31.95 6.51 2.33
C ASN A 223 32.50 7.87 1.88
N ASN A 224 33.64 7.85 1.18
CA ASN A 224 34.24 9.06 0.63
C ASN A 224 33.32 9.71 -0.41
N PHE A 225 32.76 8.96 -1.35
CA PHE A 225 31.82 9.48 -2.35
C PHE A 225 30.59 10.10 -1.69
N LEU A 226 29.97 9.41 -0.73
CA LEU A 226 28.79 9.90 -0.01
C LEU A 226 29.09 11.22 0.72
N SER A 227 30.27 11.32 1.36
CA SER A 227 30.71 12.54 2.05
C SER A 227 30.88 13.75 1.12
N GLN A 228 31.16 13.50 -0.17
CA GLN A 228 31.37 14.50 -1.20
C GLN A 228 30.11 14.76 -2.05
N GLY A 229 28.92 14.43 -1.52
CA GLY A 229 27.66 14.64 -2.24
C GLY A 229 27.38 13.62 -3.35
N ALA A 230 28.08 12.49 -3.32
CA ALA A 230 27.91 11.32 -4.20
C ALA A 230 27.97 11.58 -5.70
N VAL A 231 28.55 12.70 -6.15
CA VAL A 231 28.69 12.99 -7.59
C VAL A 231 29.46 11.88 -8.29
N GLU A 232 30.54 11.37 -7.68
CA GLU A 232 31.32 10.27 -8.26
C GLU A 232 30.63 8.93 -8.24
N LEU A 233 29.72 8.69 -7.30
CA LEU A 233 28.86 7.51 -7.36
C LEU A 233 27.83 7.66 -8.48
N ALA A 234 27.26 8.86 -8.64
CA ALA A 234 26.24 9.15 -9.64
C ALA A 234 26.80 9.04 -11.07
N THR A 235 28.02 9.50 -11.31
CA THR A 235 28.67 9.47 -12.63
C THR A 235 29.20 8.09 -12.99
N ARG A 236 29.71 7.32 -12.02
CA ARG A 236 30.34 6.01 -12.27
C ARG A 236 29.41 5.00 -12.92
N TYR A 237 28.15 4.94 -12.49
CA TYR A 237 27.15 4.02 -13.05
C TYR A 237 26.03 4.76 -13.78
N ALA A 238 26.34 5.95 -14.30
CA ALA A 238 25.38 6.81 -14.99
C ALA A 238 24.68 6.09 -16.15
N PRO A 239 23.35 6.24 -16.30
CA PRO A 239 22.65 5.79 -17.49
C PRO A 239 23.12 6.50 -18.77
N LEU A 240 23.13 5.76 -19.87
CA LEU A 240 23.24 6.29 -21.23
C LEU A 240 21.83 6.43 -21.80
N TRP A 241 21.44 7.65 -22.15
CA TRP A 241 20.05 7.98 -22.51
C TRP A 241 19.84 7.92 -24.02
N PHE A 242 18.76 7.31 -24.46
CA PHE A 242 18.36 7.17 -25.86
C PHE A 242 16.95 7.70 -26.08
N PHE A 243 16.76 8.36 -27.22
CA PHE A 243 15.51 9.02 -27.59
C PHE A 243 15.19 8.73 -29.04
N GLY A 244 13.89 8.62 -29.34
CA GLY A 244 13.40 8.27 -30.66
C GLY A 244 12.31 9.18 -31.18
N GLN A 245 12.15 9.24 -32.50
CA GLN A 245 10.97 9.85 -33.14
C GLN A 245 10.03 8.76 -33.68
N ALA A 246 8.73 8.89 -33.44
CA ALA A 246 7.74 8.06 -34.13
C ALA A 246 7.03 8.91 -35.19
N VAL A 247 6.64 8.28 -36.31
CA VAL A 247 5.90 8.93 -37.42
C VAL A 247 6.49 10.29 -37.86
N ASP A 248 7.83 10.37 -37.93
CA ASP A 248 8.60 11.59 -38.25
C ASP A 248 8.36 12.79 -37.32
N GLN A 249 7.82 12.53 -36.13
CA GLN A 249 7.61 13.52 -35.09
C GLN A 249 8.66 13.38 -33.98
N PRO A 250 9.49 14.41 -33.74
CA PRO A 250 10.52 14.35 -32.72
C PRO A 250 9.90 14.26 -31.31
N PRO A 251 10.60 13.65 -30.35
CA PRO A 251 10.15 13.59 -28.96
C PRO A 251 10.24 14.97 -28.31
N CYS A 252 9.58 15.11 -27.17
CA CYS A 252 9.99 16.13 -26.22
C CYS A 252 11.32 15.71 -25.59
N TYR A 253 12.32 16.59 -25.68
CA TYR A 253 13.68 16.29 -25.27
C TYR A 253 13.98 16.91 -23.89
N PRO A 254 14.77 16.26 -23.01
CA PRO A 254 15.03 16.78 -21.67
C PRO A 254 15.60 18.20 -21.70
N THR A 255 15.16 19.04 -20.77
CA THR A 255 15.59 20.43 -20.66
C THR A 255 15.96 20.81 -19.23
N TRP A 256 16.36 22.05 -19.04
CA TRP A 256 16.62 22.63 -17.73
C TRP A 256 15.30 22.93 -17.02
N ALA A 257 15.18 22.62 -15.74
CA ALA A 257 14.01 23.01 -14.95
C ALA A 257 14.06 24.49 -14.53
N PHE A 258 15.26 25.04 -14.42
CA PHE A 258 15.55 26.44 -14.11
C PHE A 258 16.66 26.96 -15.00
N GLY A 259 16.73 28.27 -15.20
CA GLY A 259 17.78 28.93 -15.95
C GLY A 259 19.17 28.63 -15.36
N GLY A 260 20.10 28.27 -16.23
CA GLY A 260 21.43 27.83 -15.82
C GLY A 260 22.03 26.87 -16.83
N SER A 261 23.33 26.72 -16.77
CA SER A 261 24.12 25.80 -17.57
C SER A 261 25.50 25.75 -16.93
N PRO A 262 26.32 24.72 -17.15
CA PRO A 262 27.69 24.70 -16.63
C PRO A 262 28.55 25.85 -17.14
N ASN A 263 28.06 26.63 -18.12
CA ASN A 263 28.70 27.79 -18.71
C ASN A 263 28.13 29.14 -18.23
N SER A 264 27.20 29.13 -17.27
CA SER A 264 26.58 30.32 -16.67
C SER A 264 26.47 30.13 -15.15
N SER A 265 26.33 31.20 -14.37
CA SER A 265 25.98 31.06 -12.95
C SER A 265 24.58 30.44 -12.83
N ASP A 266 24.46 29.25 -12.24
CA ASP A 266 23.18 28.55 -12.11
C ASP A 266 22.18 29.34 -11.27
N ILE A 267 20.96 29.55 -11.77
CA ILE A 267 19.92 30.34 -11.11
C ILE A 267 18.71 29.46 -10.80
N TYR A 268 18.66 28.97 -9.56
CA TYR A 268 17.57 28.13 -9.06
C TYR A 268 16.51 29.00 -8.37
N ASP A 269 15.62 29.62 -9.14
CA ASP A 269 14.51 30.40 -8.60
C ASP A 269 13.27 30.41 -9.52
N ALA A 270 12.16 30.92 -8.99
CA ALA A 270 10.88 30.97 -9.69
C ALA A 270 10.89 31.92 -10.93
N ALA A 271 11.72 32.96 -10.94
CA ALA A 271 11.81 33.89 -12.07
C ALA A 271 12.54 33.27 -13.26
N HIS A 272 13.39 32.29 -13.00
CA HIS A 272 14.16 31.55 -14.01
C HIS A 272 13.62 30.14 -14.25
N LYS A 273 12.46 29.77 -13.69
CA LYS A 273 11.84 28.47 -13.98
C LYS A 273 11.50 28.38 -15.47
N THR A 274 11.83 27.24 -16.08
CA THR A 274 11.50 26.98 -17.48
C THR A 274 9.98 26.94 -17.65
N PRO A 275 9.40 27.70 -18.60
CA PRO A 275 7.96 27.67 -18.87
C PRO A 275 7.49 26.31 -19.39
N ALA A 276 6.24 25.95 -19.10
CA ALA A 276 5.63 24.75 -19.67
C ALA A 276 5.40 24.95 -21.17
N ALA A 277 5.60 23.88 -21.93
CA ALA A 277 5.26 23.84 -23.34
C ALA A 277 3.78 23.50 -23.51
N PRO A 278 3.07 24.08 -24.49
CA PRO A 278 1.69 23.74 -24.73
C PRO A 278 1.53 22.27 -25.11
N GLN A 279 0.42 21.67 -24.65
CA GLN A 279 -0.05 20.39 -25.18
C GLN A 279 -0.44 20.57 -26.65
N CYS A 280 -0.27 19.49 -27.41
CA CYS A 280 -0.49 19.50 -28.84
C CYS A 280 -1.44 18.39 -29.20
N GLU A 281 -2.24 18.63 -30.23
CA GLU A 281 -3.12 17.62 -30.76
C GLU A 281 -2.32 16.48 -31.38
N TYR A 282 -2.83 15.28 -31.13
CA TYR A 282 -2.41 14.06 -31.76
C TYR A 282 -2.37 14.19 -33.31
N PRO A 283 -1.30 13.75 -34.02
CA PRO A 283 -0.07 13.06 -33.59
C PRO A 283 1.16 13.97 -33.29
N ASP A 284 1.05 15.29 -33.31
CA ASP A 284 2.19 16.22 -33.13
C ASP A 284 2.51 16.44 -31.64
N VAL A 285 2.74 15.36 -30.91
CA VAL A 285 2.93 15.39 -29.44
C VAL A 285 4.20 16.15 -29.01
N GLY A 286 5.21 16.21 -29.89
CA GLY A 286 6.48 16.92 -29.66
C GLY A 286 6.46 18.41 -29.99
N CYS A 287 5.32 18.99 -30.34
CA CYS A 287 5.22 20.41 -30.67
C CYS A 287 5.47 21.31 -29.44
N GLY A 288 5.96 22.53 -29.64
CA GLY A 288 6.06 23.54 -28.57
C GLY A 288 7.11 23.31 -27.48
N CYS A 289 7.77 22.16 -27.41
CA CYS A 289 8.86 21.90 -26.45
C CYS A 289 10.24 21.74 -27.11
N ARG A 290 11.30 21.67 -26.30
CA ARG A 290 12.67 21.45 -26.75
C ARG A 290 12.79 20.14 -27.54
N LYS A 291 13.35 20.25 -28.76
CA LYS A 291 13.68 19.12 -29.64
C LYS A 291 15.21 18.89 -29.64
N PRO A 292 15.71 17.72 -30.07
CA PRO A 292 17.15 17.44 -30.15
C PRO A 292 17.93 18.45 -31.01
N GLY A 293 17.32 18.99 -32.08
CA GLY A 293 17.93 20.04 -32.91
C GLY A 293 19.12 19.59 -33.77
N VAL A 294 19.38 18.28 -33.85
CA VAL A 294 20.43 17.66 -34.66
C VAL A 294 19.84 16.50 -35.47
N ALA A 295 20.43 16.17 -36.61
CA ALA A 295 19.96 15.07 -37.45
C ALA A 295 20.02 13.71 -36.70
N THR A 296 19.08 12.82 -36.99
CA THR A 296 19.06 11.46 -36.41
C THR A 296 20.37 10.72 -36.72
N GLY A 297 20.74 9.80 -35.83
CA GLY A 297 22.01 9.09 -35.88
C GLY A 297 23.22 9.91 -35.43
N ASN A 298 23.02 11.08 -34.82
CA ASN A 298 24.05 11.86 -34.14
C ASN A 298 23.78 11.94 -32.63
N PRO A 299 24.81 12.17 -31.78
CA PRO A 299 24.61 12.45 -30.37
C PRO A 299 23.70 13.66 -30.18
N GLY A 300 22.70 13.54 -29.30
CA GLY A 300 21.83 14.65 -28.95
C GLY A 300 22.57 15.73 -28.15
N PRO A 301 21.98 16.91 -27.95
CA PRO A 301 22.57 17.98 -27.15
C PRO A 301 22.57 17.61 -25.66
N ALA A 302 23.46 18.22 -24.89
CA ALA A 302 23.52 18.02 -23.45
C ALA A 302 22.27 18.56 -22.72
N PHE A 303 21.98 17.96 -21.58
CA PHE A 303 20.87 18.30 -20.69
C PHE A 303 21.25 18.00 -19.23
N PRO A 304 20.62 18.67 -18.25
CA PRO A 304 20.93 18.45 -16.85
C PRO A 304 20.35 17.12 -16.35
N ILE A 305 21.06 16.51 -15.41
CA ILE A 305 20.57 15.39 -14.61
C ILE A 305 20.41 15.87 -13.18
N TYR A 306 19.15 15.98 -12.73
CA TYR A 306 18.87 16.31 -11.34
C TYR A 306 18.95 15.05 -10.50
N TYR A 307 19.99 14.92 -9.69
CA TYR A 307 20.21 13.69 -8.91
C TYR A 307 20.05 13.90 -7.41
N THR A 308 19.65 12.84 -6.72
CA THR A 308 19.70 12.72 -5.27
C THR A 308 20.28 11.36 -4.90
N PHE A 309 20.76 11.22 -3.67
CA PHE A 309 21.26 9.95 -3.18
C PHE A 309 20.88 9.74 -1.72
N LYS A 310 20.79 8.47 -1.31
CA LYS A 310 20.51 8.10 0.07
C LYS A 310 21.10 6.74 0.42
N GLN A 311 21.88 6.69 1.50
CA GLN A 311 22.16 5.44 2.17
C GLN A 311 20.90 4.99 2.92
N CYS A 312 20.30 3.91 2.47
CA CYS A 312 19.01 3.43 3.00
C CYS A 312 19.21 2.53 4.22
N ASN A 313 20.30 1.77 4.24
CA ASN A 313 20.74 0.93 5.35
C ASN A 313 22.26 0.66 5.22
N GLU A 314 22.82 -0.23 6.05
CA GLU A 314 24.24 -0.57 6.06
C GLU A 314 24.75 -1.23 4.77
N THR A 315 23.86 -1.80 3.96
CA THR A 315 24.17 -2.57 2.76
C THR A 315 23.59 -1.98 1.49
N ASP A 316 22.84 -0.88 1.54
CA ASP A 316 22.16 -0.31 0.37
C ASP A 316 22.31 1.21 0.29
N VAL A 317 22.74 1.67 -0.89
CA VAL A 317 22.81 3.07 -1.29
C VAL A 317 22.06 3.25 -2.60
N ARG A 318 21.23 4.29 -2.70
CA ARG A 318 20.45 4.59 -3.90
C ARG A 318 20.89 5.91 -4.50
N VAL A 319 21.01 5.97 -5.82
CA VAL A 319 21.13 7.21 -6.60
C VAL A 319 19.91 7.31 -7.50
N VAL A 320 19.22 8.44 -7.45
CA VAL A 320 18.05 8.76 -8.28
C VAL A 320 18.47 9.80 -9.29
N TYR A 321 18.25 9.52 -10.57
CA TYR A 321 18.53 10.39 -11.71
C TYR A 321 17.20 10.87 -12.27
N ASN A 322 16.93 12.17 -12.25
CA ASN A 322 15.68 12.74 -12.74
C ASN A 322 15.95 13.57 -14.01
N LEU A 323 15.13 13.33 -15.02
CA LEU A 323 15.00 14.11 -16.24
C LEU A 323 13.80 15.04 -16.10
N PHE A 324 13.92 16.24 -16.66
CA PHE A 324 12.85 17.22 -16.69
C PHE A 324 12.43 17.48 -18.13
N TYR A 325 11.12 17.51 -18.36
CA TYR A 325 10.52 17.89 -19.63
C TYR A 325 9.52 19.03 -19.41
N GLU A 326 9.31 19.85 -20.45
CA GLU A 326 8.43 21.01 -20.39
C GLU A 326 6.94 20.63 -20.39
N LYS A 327 6.63 19.36 -20.63
CA LYS A 327 5.31 18.75 -20.63
C LYS A 327 5.39 17.23 -20.65
N ASP A 328 4.26 16.59 -20.34
CA ASP A 328 3.99 15.19 -20.64
C ASP A 328 2.75 15.05 -21.53
N GLY A 329 2.73 14.07 -22.43
CA GLY A 329 1.53 13.65 -23.15
C GLY A 329 1.05 14.58 -24.26
N ALA A 330 -0.24 14.45 -24.59
CA ALA A 330 -0.90 15.15 -25.69
C ALA A 330 -2.42 15.24 -25.50
N GLU A 331 -3.06 16.10 -26.28
CA GLU A 331 -4.51 16.14 -26.47
C GLU A 331 -4.92 15.13 -27.55
N VAL A 332 -5.96 14.34 -27.30
CA VAL A 332 -6.47 13.37 -28.26
C VAL A 332 -7.90 13.73 -28.66
N LEU A 333 -8.04 14.26 -29.88
CA LEU A 333 -9.32 14.51 -30.55
C LEU A 333 -10.26 15.41 -29.73
N ASP A 334 -9.74 16.40 -28.98
CA ASP A 334 -10.52 17.27 -28.07
C ASP A 334 -11.39 16.52 -27.02
N LEU A 335 -11.20 15.21 -26.84
CA LEU A 335 -12.09 14.36 -26.03
C LEU A 335 -11.38 13.72 -24.83
N ILE A 336 -10.07 13.52 -24.93
CA ILE A 336 -9.26 12.88 -23.90
C ILE A 336 -7.99 13.71 -23.71
N ASP A 337 -7.92 14.40 -22.57
CA ASP A 337 -6.68 15.03 -22.12
C ASP A 337 -5.85 13.97 -21.39
N THR A 338 -4.69 13.63 -21.98
CA THR A 338 -3.75 12.73 -21.35
C THR A 338 -2.58 13.47 -20.71
N GLY A 339 -2.40 14.77 -20.97
CA GLY A 339 -1.17 15.48 -20.68
C GLY A 339 -1.17 16.25 -19.36
N HIS A 340 -0.01 16.79 -19.00
CA HIS A 340 0.14 17.76 -17.91
C HIS A 340 1.32 18.71 -18.13
N ASP A 341 1.26 19.85 -17.44
CA ASP A 341 2.33 20.85 -17.42
C ASP A 341 3.55 20.28 -16.68
N TYR A 342 4.68 20.21 -17.40
CA TYR A 342 5.93 19.57 -16.98
C TYR A 342 5.86 18.07 -16.78
N ASP A 343 7.00 17.41 -16.97
CA ASP A 343 7.18 16.01 -16.62
C ASP A 343 8.51 15.77 -15.92
N TRP A 344 8.50 14.80 -15.00
CA TRP A 344 9.66 14.36 -14.24
C TRP A 344 9.75 12.86 -14.28
N GLU A 345 10.65 12.35 -15.11
CA GLU A 345 10.92 10.93 -15.18
C GLU A 345 12.25 10.58 -14.56
N ARG A 346 12.33 9.37 -14.00
CA ARG A 346 13.52 8.98 -13.23
C ARG A 346 13.99 7.57 -13.46
N VAL A 347 15.28 7.39 -13.20
CA VAL A 347 15.95 6.11 -13.05
C VAL A 347 16.54 6.05 -11.66
N VAL A 348 16.38 4.92 -10.97
CA VAL A 348 17.01 4.68 -9.67
C VAL A 348 17.99 3.54 -9.80
N ILE A 349 19.26 3.81 -9.46
CA ILE A 349 20.27 2.75 -9.36
C ILE A 349 20.50 2.44 -7.89
N ILE A 350 20.26 1.18 -7.54
CA ILE A 350 20.48 0.65 -6.19
C ILE A 350 21.84 -0.03 -6.20
N HIS A 351 22.71 0.39 -5.28
CA HIS A 351 24.00 -0.20 -5.02
C HIS A 351 23.92 -1.00 -3.75
N SER A 352 24.35 -2.25 -3.80
CA SER A 352 24.35 -3.13 -2.64
C SER A 352 25.76 -3.59 -2.28
N ARG A 353 26.01 -3.72 -0.98
CA ARG A 353 27.27 -4.24 -0.44
C ARG A 353 27.21 -5.76 -0.34
N ASN A 354 28.18 -6.44 -0.93
CA ASN A 354 28.31 -7.89 -0.83
C ASN A 354 29.03 -8.32 0.47
N ALA A 355 29.12 -9.63 0.69
CA ALA A 355 29.78 -10.22 1.87
C ALA A 355 31.28 -9.89 2.00
N ASN A 356 31.93 -9.48 0.90
CA ASN A 356 33.34 -9.10 0.87
C ASN A 356 33.55 -7.59 1.12
N ASN A 357 32.52 -6.87 1.59
CA ASN A 357 32.56 -5.42 1.82
C ASN A 357 32.78 -4.58 0.56
N THR A 358 32.35 -5.10 -0.58
CA THR A 358 32.44 -4.43 -1.87
C THR A 358 31.04 -4.00 -2.34
N TRP A 359 30.94 -2.78 -2.84
CA TRP A 359 29.73 -2.19 -3.39
C TRP A 359 29.74 -2.23 -4.91
N GLN A 360 28.56 -2.50 -5.46
CA GLN A 360 28.30 -2.48 -6.90
C GLN A 360 26.81 -2.21 -7.14
N PRO A 361 26.40 -1.74 -8.32
CA PRO A 361 24.99 -1.66 -8.66
C PRO A 361 24.39 -3.07 -8.66
N SER A 362 23.26 -3.23 -7.98
CA SER A 362 22.53 -4.48 -7.85
C SER A 362 21.22 -4.44 -8.65
N ARG A 363 20.60 -3.27 -8.80
CA ARG A 363 19.33 -3.09 -9.50
C ARG A 363 19.23 -1.72 -10.18
N ALA A 364 18.43 -1.66 -11.24
CA ALA A 364 17.92 -0.43 -11.83
C ALA A 364 16.39 -0.44 -11.79
N LEU A 365 15.80 0.65 -11.30
CA LEU A 365 14.37 0.92 -11.40
C LEU A 365 14.17 1.97 -12.48
N LEU A 366 13.49 1.59 -13.56
CA LEU A 366 13.18 2.49 -14.67
C LEU A 366 11.71 2.92 -14.53
N SER A 367 11.46 4.23 -14.46
CA SER A 367 10.10 4.76 -14.31
C SER A 367 9.21 4.34 -15.48
N ALA A 368 7.96 3.97 -15.18
CA ALA A 368 6.96 3.50 -16.14
C ALA A 368 5.58 4.08 -15.79
N HIS A 369 4.61 3.98 -16.70
CA HIS A 369 3.26 4.54 -16.49
C HIS A 369 2.58 4.03 -15.21
N SER A 370 2.89 2.80 -14.79
CA SER A 370 2.47 2.24 -13.50
C SER A 370 3.66 1.70 -12.71
N GLY A 371 4.36 2.60 -12.01
CA GLY A 371 5.42 2.23 -11.08
C GLY A 371 6.80 2.18 -11.72
N TYR A 372 7.44 1.01 -11.70
CA TYR A 372 8.81 0.85 -12.20
C TYR A 372 9.04 -0.52 -12.85
N HIS A 373 9.78 -0.54 -13.96
CA HIS A 373 10.48 -1.75 -14.39
C HIS A 373 11.65 -2.00 -13.44
N ASN A 374 11.54 -3.08 -12.67
CA ASN A 374 12.48 -3.40 -11.60
C ASN A 374 13.49 -4.46 -12.03
N LEU A 375 14.59 -4.02 -12.64
CA LEU A 375 15.58 -4.88 -13.26
C LEU A 375 16.72 -5.19 -12.27
N ALA A 376 17.09 -6.47 -12.13
CA ALA A 376 18.40 -6.80 -11.57
C ALA A 376 19.49 -6.31 -12.54
N TRP A 377 20.62 -5.85 -12.01
CA TRP A 377 21.68 -5.25 -12.83
C TRP A 377 22.13 -6.15 -13.97
N GLY A 378 22.35 -7.44 -13.68
CA GLY A 378 22.73 -8.44 -14.68
C GLY A 378 21.62 -8.84 -15.66
N SER A 379 20.38 -8.42 -15.42
CA SER A 379 19.27 -8.65 -16.34
C SER A 379 19.15 -7.56 -17.39
N ILE A 380 19.65 -6.35 -17.11
CA ILE A 380 19.62 -5.19 -18.04
C ILE A 380 20.14 -5.62 -19.41
N HIS A 381 19.37 -5.34 -20.45
CA HIS A 381 19.63 -5.83 -21.80
C HIS A 381 20.99 -5.36 -22.36
N SER A 382 21.35 -4.10 -22.18
CA SER A 382 22.62 -3.55 -22.66
C SER A 382 23.24 -2.56 -21.67
N THR A 383 24.54 -2.71 -21.47
CA THR A 383 25.40 -1.90 -20.62
C THR A 383 26.75 -1.68 -21.32
N LEU A 384 27.40 -0.54 -21.07
CA LEU A 384 28.67 -0.14 -21.69
C LEU A 384 29.70 0.24 -20.63
N THR A 385 30.99 0.04 -20.92
CA THR A 385 32.07 0.66 -20.14
C THR A 385 32.29 2.10 -20.58
N THR A 386 32.92 2.92 -19.73
CA THR A 386 33.27 4.30 -20.08
C THR A 386 34.19 4.36 -21.32
N GLU A 387 35.11 3.40 -21.48
CA GLU A 387 36.02 3.33 -22.63
C GLU A 387 35.26 3.09 -23.94
N GLN A 388 34.27 2.20 -23.93
CA GLN A 388 33.43 1.94 -25.11
C GLN A 388 32.64 3.19 -25.50
N ILE A 389 32.07 3.90 -24.53
CA ILE A 389 31.36 5.16 -24.80
C ILE A 389 32.31 6.19 -25.42
N ASN A 390 33.50 6.36 -24.84
CA ASN A 390 34.51 7.30 -25.34
C ASN A 390 35.07 6.93 -26.72
N ALA A 391 35.03 5.65 -27.09
CA ALA A 391 35.39 5.16 -28.42
C ALA A 391 34.30 5.43 -29.49
N GLY A 392 33.13 5.95 -29.09
CA GLY A 392 32.00 6.22 -29.98
C GLY A 392 31.02 5.05 -30.10
N ASP A 393 31.17 4.00 -29.30
CA ASP A 393 30.34 2.78 -29.35
C ASP A 393 29.02 2.90 -28.58
N ALA A 394 28.55 4.11 -28.28
CA ALA A 394 27.28 4.34 -27.60
C ALA A 394 26.12 3.58 -28.28
N ARG A 395 26.11 3.52 -29.61
CA ARG A 395 25.12 2.75 -30.39
C ARG A 395 25.51 1.28 -30.59
N ASN A 396 26.80 0.94 -30.54
CA ASN A 396 27.32 -0.37 -30.92
C ASN A 396 27.56 -1.26 -29.68
N SER A 397 26.59 -2.06 -29.23
CA SER A 397 26.81 -3.09 -28.16
C SER A 397 25.50 -3.75 -27.66
N ASP A 398 24.53 -4.00 -28.53
CA ASP A 398 23.27 -4.57 -28.05
C ASP A 398 23.48 -5.98 -27.46
N GLY A 399 22.90 -6.20 -26.28
CA GLY A 399 23.02 -7.46 -25.54
C GLY A 399 24.25 -7.58 -24.63
N VAL A 400 25.17 -6.61 -24.60
CA VAL A 400 26.31 -6.65 -23.67
C VAL A 400 25.85 -6.32 -22.25
N LYS A 401 26.11 -7.20 -21.28
CA LYS A 401 25.63 -7.05 -19.91
C LYS A 401 26.80 -6.83 -18.93
N ASN A 402 26.45 -6.37 -17.73
CA ASN A 402 27.36 -6.31 -16.58
C ASN A 402 28.49 -5.27 -16.70
N ASN A 403 28.29 -4.22 -17.49
CA ASN A 403 29.17 -3.05 -17.47
C ASN A 403 28.60 -1.95 -16.56
N ASP A 404 29.25 -0.79 -16.56
CA ASP A 404 28.97 0.30 -15.62
C ASP A 404 27.77 1.16 -16.04
N HIS A 405 27.54 1.36 -17.34
CA HIS A 405 26.55 2.32 -17.84
C HIS A 405 25.38 1.61 -18.53
N PRO A 406 24.17 1.56 -17.94
CA PRO A 406 23.01 0.94 -18.56
C PRO A 406 22.46 1.83 -19.69
N LYS A 407 22.11 1.21 -20.82
CA LYS A 407 21.33 1.90 -21.85
C LYS A 407 19.89 2.06 -21.38
N VAL A 408 19.38 3.29 -21.41
CA VAL A 408 18.00 3.62 -21.04
C VAL A 408 17.33 4.31 -22.23
N TYR A 409 16.30 3.67 -22.75
CA TYR A 409 15.48 4.13 -23.85
C TYR A 409 14.24 4.83 -23.31
N VAL A 410 14.12 6.11 -23.61
CA VAL A 410 12.96 6.92 -23.26
C VAL A 410 11.89 6.75 -24.33
N SER A 411 10.70 6.36 -23.92
CA SER A 411 9.56 6.25 -24.82
C SER A 411 9.19 7.59 -25.42
N TRP A 412 8.73 7.54 -26.65
CA TRP A 412 8.28 8.72 -27.37
C TRP A 412 7.00 9.28 -26.70
N SER A 413 6.98 10.60 -26.43
CA SER A 413 5.87 11.40 -25.84
C SER A 413 5.62 11.30 -24.34
N LYS A 414 5.51 10.08 -23.79
CA LYS A 414 5.10 9.82 -22.40
C LYS A 414 6.25 9.43 -21.46
N HIS A 415 7.47 9.54 -21.98
CA HIS A 415 8.76 9.47 -21.29
C HIS A 415 9.07 8.26 -20.37
N ALA A 416 8.21 7.23 -20.31
CA ALA A 416 8.52 5.97 -19.63
C ALA A 416 9.86 5.37 -20.13
N HIS A 417 10.62 4.77 -19.23
CA HIS A 417 11.99 4.33 -19.43
C HIS A 417 12.10 2.81 -19.58
N PHE A 418 12.87 2.34 -20.56
CA PHE A 418 13.06 0.91 -20.85
C PHE A 418 14.54 0.57 -21.06
N ASP A 419 14.92 -0.70 -20.90
CA ASP A 419 16.29 -1.18 -21.19
C ASP A 419 16.43 -1.76 -22.61
N THR A 420 15.34 -1.80 -23.38
CA THR A 420 15.26 -2.37 -24.73
C THR A 420 14.79 -1.35 -25.75
N VAL A 421 15.14 -1.56 -27.02
CA VAL A 421 14.57 -0.84 -28.17
C VAL A 421 13.23 -1.50 -28.57
N LEU A 422 12.27 -0.74 -29.10
CA LEU A 422 11.04 -1.27 -29.69
C LEU A 422 10.68 -0.50 -30.97
N THR A 423 10.98 -1.10 -32.12
CA THR A 423 10.84 -0.48 -33.44
C THR A 423 9.51 -0.79 -34.13
N THR A 424 8.68 -1.68 -33.58
CA THR A 424 7.51 -2.22 -34.28
C THR A 424 6.22 -1.43 -34.08
N TRP A 425 6.09 -0.72 -32.98
CA TRP A 425 4.89 0.02 -32.63
C TRP A 425 5.12 1.49 -32.87
N LEU A 426 4.69 1.98 -34.03
CA LEU A 426 4.68 3.41 -34.37
C LEU A 426 3.31 4.02 -34.12
N ASP A 427 2.36 3.23 -33.58
CA ASP A 427 1.03 3.73 -33.27
C ASP A 427 1.07 4.55 -31.97
N PRO A 428 0.42 5.70 -31.93
CA PRO A 428 0.55 6.57 -30.76
C PRO A 428 -0.32 6.20 -29.57
N LEU A 429 -1.27 5.26 -29.71
CA LEU A 429 -2.03 4.72 -28.57
C LEU A 429 -1.15 3.81 -27.71
N SER A 430 -0.15 3.16 -28.30
CA SER A 430 0.86 2.38 -27.56
C SER A 430 1.66 3.21 -26.54
N GLN A 431 1.70 4.54 -26.66
CA GLN A 431 2.39 5.41 -25.72
C GLN A 431 1.81 5.41 -24.31
N SER A 432 0.56 4.98 -24.14
CA SER A 432 -0.08 4.89 -22.82
C SER A 432 0.06 3.50 -22.20
N LEU A 433 0.89 2.64 -22.81
CA LEU A 433 1.07 1.24 -22.49
C LEU A 433 2.57 0.90 -22.47
N ASP A 434 2.95 -0.22 -21.88
CA ASP A 434 4.35 -0.67 -21.82
C ASP A 434 4.92 -1.19 -23.17
N ASN A 435 4.28 -0.85 -24.29
CA ASN A 435 4.72 -1.15 -25.66
C ASN A 435 4.95 0.10 -26.52
N ALA A 436 5.13 1.27 -25.90
CA ALA A 436 5.43 2.53 -26.56
C ALA A 436 6.70 2.48 -27.45
N PHE A 437 6.67 3.23 -28.56
CA PHE A 437 7.81 3.38 -29.47
C PHE A 437 9.05 3.92 -28.76
N ARG A 438 10.20 3.34 -29.07
CA ARG A 438 11.51 3.78 -28.59
C ARG A 438 12.60 3.31 -29.55
N SER A 439 13.54 4.19 -29.85
CA SER A 439 14.65 3.95 -30.79
C SER A 439 15.95 4.59 -30.28
N ASP A 440 17.01 4.46 -31.06
CA ASP A 440 18.34 5.05 -30.84
C ASP A 440 18.62 6.25 -31.77
N ASP A 441 17.58 6.95 -32.24
CA ASP A 441 17.72 8.07 -33.17
C ASP A 441 18.65 9.15 -32.62
N TRP A 442 18.58 9.39 -31.31
CA TRP A 442 19.53 10.21 -30.56
C TRP A 442 19.97 9.51 -29.29
N TRP A 443 21.18 9.80 -28.85
CA TRP A 443 21.70 9.33 -27.57
C TRP A 443 22.58 10.40 -26.92
N HIS A 444 22.73 10.33 -25.60
CA HIS A 444 23.65 11.21 -24.89
C HIS A 444 24.21 10.57 -23.62
N PHE A 445 25.55 10.58 -23.51
CA PHE A 445 26.24 10.27 -22.26
C PHE A 445 26.55 11.58 -21.55
N VAL A 446 25.83 11.85 -20.46
CA VAL A 446 25.88 13.16 -19.82
C VAL A 446 27.20 13.34 -19.07
N GLU A 447 27.90 14.43 -19.33
CA GLU A 447 29.13 14.76 -18.61
C GLU A 447 28.85 15.13 -17.13
N PRO A 448 29.76 14.80 -16.19
CA PRO A 448 29.60 15.10 -14.76
C PRO A 448 29.20 16.54 -14.41
N LYS A 449 29.66 17.53 -15.19
CA LYS A 449 29.33 18.96 -14.97
C LYS A 449 27.83 19.29 -15.11
N TYR A 450 27.04 18.42 -15.74
CA TYR A 450 25.59 18.58 -15.88
C TYR A 450 24.80 17.84 -14.78
N TYR A 451 25.48 17.19 -13.84
CA TYR A 451 24.84 16.53 -12.69
C TYR A 451 24.59 17.54 -11.58
N ILE A 452 23.32 17.86 -11.39
CA ILE A 452 22.87 18.85 -10.41
C ILE A 452 22.32 18.10 -9.21
N ARG A 453 23.04 18.17 -8.10
CA ARG A 453 22.54 17.65 -6.83
C ARG A 453 21.29 18.47 -6.44
N SER A 454 20.18 17.79 -6.22
CA SER A 454 18.84 18.40 -6.11
C SER A 454 18.14 18.07 -4.78
N ASP A 455 18.89 17.68 -3.75
CA ASP A 455 18.34 17.53 -2.41
C ASP A 455 18.31 18.88 -1.64
N ASN A 456 17.58 18.90 -0.52
CA ASN A 456 17.34 20.10 0.28
C ASN A 456 18.59 20.77 0.86
N SER A 457 19.78 20.19 0.73
CA SER A 457 21.04 20.85 1.11
C SER A 457 21.59 21.79 0.03
N THR A 458 20.97 21.83 -1.15
CA THR A 458 21.45 22.59 -2.33
C THR A 458 20.45 23.67 -2.76
N ALA A 459 20.93 24.70 -3.45
CA ALA A 459 20.06 25.74 -4.01
C ALA A 459 19.03 25.17 -4.99
N ALA A 460 19.42 24.20 -5.83
CA ALA A 460 18.53 23.51 -6.75
C ALA A 460 17.40 22.76 -6.03
N GLY A 461 17.74 21.95 -5.02
CA GLY A 461 16.75 21.24 -4.22
C GLY A 461 15.83 22.17 -3.44
N ILE A 462 16.38 23.25 -2.87
CA ILE A 462 15.56 24.28 -2.22
C ILE A 462 14.63 24.92 -3.23
N ALA A 463 15.06 25.22 -4.46
CA ALA A 463 14.23 25.84 -5.49
C ALA A 463 13.08 24.95 -5.96
N PHE A 464 13.30 23.64 -6.07
CA PHE A 464 12.21 22.67 -6.26
C PHE A 464 11.24 22.64 -5.08
N ASN A 465 11.73 23.00 -3.89
CA ASN A 465 10.97 23.09 -2.65
C ASN A 465 10.45 24.51 -2.35
N ILE A 466 10.70 25.50 -3.23
CA ILE A 466 10.14 26.85 -3.12
C ILE A 466 8.65 26.73 -3.47
N PRO A 467 7.73 27.02 -2.54
CA PRO A 467 6.31 26.90 -2.77
C PRO A 467 5.86 28.02 -3.73
N THR A 468 5.90 27.74 -5.03
CA THR A 468 5.23 28.54 -6.04
C THR A 468 3.75 28.10 -6.05
N HIS A 469 2.94 28.90 -5.35
CA HIS A 469 1.49 28.80 -5.14
C HIS A 469 0.98 27.79 -4.08
N LYS A 470 0.36 28.37 -3.03
CA LYS A 470 -0.77 27.90 -2.18
C LYS A 470 -1.30 26.51 -2.57
N THR A 471 -1.35 25.48 -1.74
CA THR A 471 -1.47 25.35 -0.29
C THR A 471 -0.83 24.02 0.06
N SER A 472 0.07 23.98 1.04
CA SER A 472 0.19 22.74 1.81
C SER A 472 -1.18 22.53 2.43
N THR A 473 -1.97 21.60 1.87
CA THR A 473 -3.18 21.05 2.48
C THR A 473 -2.75 20.24 3.69
N THR A 474 -2.21 20.98 4.67
CA THR A 474 -1.98 20.48 6.01
C THR A 474 -3.36 20.13 6.53
N MET A 475 -3.62 18.83 6.62
CA MET A 475 -4.77 18.30 7.34
C MET A 475 -4.83 18.98 8.71
N SER A 476 -5.84 19.83 8.88
CA SER A 476 -6.03 20.62 10.08
C SER A 476 -6.98 19.87 11.00
N TRP A 477 -6.63 19.85 12.29
CA TRP A 477 -7.46 19.31 13.35
C TRP A 477 -7.89 20.44 14.28
N SER A 478 -9.16 20.45 14.68
CA SER A 478 -9.71 21.35 15.68
C SER A 478 -10.66 20.58 16.58
N GLN A 479 -10.59 20.79 17.89
CA GLN A 479 -11.51 20.19 18.84
C GLN A 479 -12.02 21.26 19.80
N LYS A 480 -13.33 21.27 20.02
CA LYS A 480 -14.00 22.21 20.92
C LYS A 480 -15.08 21.50 21.71
N THR A 481 -15.14 21.77 23.00
CA THR A 481 -16.23 21.30 23.86
C THR A 481 -17.21 22.45 24.10
N PHE A 482 -18.49 22.19 23.90
CA PHE A 482 -19.56 23.14 24.23
C PHE A 482 -20.72 22.44 24.94
N THR A 483 -21.63 23.24 25.46
CA THR A 483 -22.77 22.78 26.26
C THR A 483 -24.07 23.08 25.54
N LEU A 484 -24.97 22.10 25.49
CA LEU A 484 -26.32 22.26 24.98
C LEU A 484 -27.23 22.92 26.03
N PRO A 485 -28.23 23.71 25.60
CA PRO A 485 -29.21 24.30 26.50
C PRO A 485 -29.91 23.23 27.34
N ALA A 486 -30.23 23.56 28.59
CA ALA A 486 -30.90 22.60 29.47
C ALA A 486 -32.30 22.27 28.95
N ARG A 487 -32.54 21.01 28.60
CA ARG A 487 -33.82 20.51 28.10
C ARG A 487 -34.31 19.36 28.98
N SER A 488 -35.64 19.22 29.04
CA SER A 488 -36.31 18.02 29.54
C SER A 488 -36.50 17.04 28.38
N ARG A 489 -37.14 15.90 28.65
CA ARG A 489 -37.45 14.86 27.66
C ARG A 489 -38.02 15.43 26.35
N GLY A 490 -37.44 15.02 25.22
CA GLY A 490 -37.90 15.38 23.87
C GLY A 490 -36.81 15.30 22.81
N SER A 491 -37.22 15.45 21.55
CA SER A 491 -36.35 15.57 20.37
C SER A 491 -36.23 17.03 19.94
N TYR A 492 -35.00 17.55 19.84
CA TYR A 492 -34.73 18.96 19.54
C TYR A 492 -33.81 19.11 18.33
N LEU A 493 -34.17 19.99 17.39
CA LEU A 493 -33.25 20.39 16.32
C LEU A 493 -32.22 21.38 16.88
N ILE A 494 -30.93 21.08 16.70
CA ILE A 494 -29.82 21.86 17.26
C ILE A 494 -28.78 22.28 16.22
N THR A 495 -29.06 22.12 14.92
CA THR A 495 -28.12 22.46 13.84
C THR A 495 -27.57 23.88 13.97
N ASP A 496 -28.43 24.87 14.17
CA ASP A 496 -28.01 26.27 14.27
C ASP A 496 -27.16 26.51 15.51
N HIS A 497 -27.53 25.92 16.66
CA HIS A 497 -26.73 25.99 17.88
C HIS A 497 -25.33 25.39 17.67
N VAL A 498 -25.21 24.27 16.95
CA VAL A 498 -23.91 23.68 16.60
C VAL A 498 -23.09 24.64 15.73
N LEU A 499 -23.70 25.24 14.71
CA LEU A 499 -23.02 26.17 13.80
C LEU A 499 -22.57 27.46 14.50
N GLU A 500 -23.37 27.96 15.44
CA GLU A 500 -23.00 29.08 16.31
C GLU A 500 -21.80 28.74 17.21
N GLN A 501 -21.75 27.51 17.72
CA GLN A 501 -20.64 27.04 18.54
C GLN A 501 -19.38 26.73 17.73
N LEU A 502 -19.49 26.49 16.41
CA LEU A 502 -18.39 26.07 15.55
C LEU A 502 -18.24 26.98 14.30
N PRO A 503 -18.01 28.30 14.48
CA PRO A 503 -17.83 29.22 13.34
C PRO A 503 -16.64 28.85 12.46
N GLU A 504 -15.65 28.14 13.00
CA GLU A 504 -14.45 27.67 12.30
C GLU A 504 -14.74 26.73 11.13
N ILE A 505 -15.94 26.10 11.05
CA ILE A 505 -16.36 25.27 9.92
C ILE A 505 -16.22 26.04 8.60
N LYS A 506 -16.48 27.35 8.61
CA LYS A 506 -16.37 28.23 7.44
C LYS A 506 -14.97 28.28 6.83
N ASN A 507 -13.95 27.92 7.60
CA ASN A 507 -12.56 27.93 7.17
C ASN A 507 -12.14 26.60 6.52
N TYR A 508 -13.04 25.62 6.36
CA TYR A 508 -12.73 24.32 5.77
C TYR A 508 -13.32 24.18 4.37
N LYS A 509 -12.49 23.75 3.42
CA LYS A 509 -12.91 23.44 2.04
C LYS A 509 -13.49 22.03 1.95
N VAL A 510 -12.83 21.04 2.55
CA VAL A 510 -13.28 19.64 2.64
C VAL A 510 -12.91 19.11 4.01
N GLY A 511 -13.84 18.43 4.70
CA GLY A 511 -13.54 17.85 6.01
C GLY A 511 -14.66 17.01 6.59
N MET A 512 -14.53 16.67 7.87
CA MET A 512 -15.50 15.91 8.66
C MET A 512 -15.66 16.57 10.04
N LEU A 513 -16.91 16.78 10.46
CA LEU A 513 -17.28 17.15 11.83
C LEU A 513 -17.79 15.91 12.56
N ASN A 514 -17.14 15.50 13.63
CA ASN A 514 -17.68 14.56 14.60
C ASN A 514 -18.23 15.31 15.82
N LEU A 515 -19.46 15.01 16.24
CA LEU A 515 -20.05 15.48 17.48
C LEU A 515 -20.26 14.28 18.40
N PHE A 516 -19.71 14.32 19.61
CA PHE A 516 -19.86 13.27 20.63
C PHE A 516 -20.44 13.86 21.90
N VAL A 517 -21.61 13.38 22.34
CA VAL A 517 -22.22 13.79 23.62
C VAL A 517 -21.63 12.95 24.76
N GLN A 518 -21.07 13.61 25.78
CA GLN A 518 -20.39 12.95 26.90
C GLN A 518 -21.38 12.52 28.00
N HIS A 519 -22.46 11.85 27.61
CA HIS A 519 -23.58 11.49 28.48
C HIS A 519 -24.21 10.18 28.02
N THR A 520 -24.72 9.39 28.96
CA THR A 520 -25.26 8.04 28.71
C THR A 520 -26.79 7.97 28.76
N SER A 521 -27.47 9.11 28.98
CA SER A 521 -28.93 9.22 29.09
C SER A 521 -29.55 10.22 28.11
N CYS A 522 -28.81 10.55 27.05
CA CYS A 522 -29.26 11.32 25.89
C CYS A 522 -28.54 10.83 24.62
N ALA A 523 -28.93 11.32 23.45
CA ALA A 523 -28.31 10.92 22.18
C ALA A 523 -28.23 12.08 21.18
N LEU A 524 -27.44 11.87 20.13
CA LEU A 524 -27.39 12.71 18.94
C LEU A 524 -27.83 11.90 17.72
N SER A 525 -28.55 12.51 16.78
CA SER A 525 -29.00 11.85 15.55
C SER A 525 -29.06 12.82 14.37
N LEU A 526 -29.17 12.30 13.15
CA LEU A 526 -29.46 13.07 11.94
C LEU A 526 -30.84 12.65 11.42
N ASN A 527 -31.78 13.60 11.37
CA ASN A 527 -33.12 13.33 10.89
C ASN A 527 -33.78 14.62 10.37
N GLU A 528 -35.08 14.57 10.06
CA GLU A 528 -35.82 15.65 9.42
C GLU A 528 -35.67 17.01 10.13
N ASN A 529 -35.40 18.09 9.38
CA ASN A 529 -35.17 19.43 9.94
C ASN A 529 -36.36 20.40 9.78
N TRP A 530 -37.50 19.92 9.29
CA TRP A 530 -38.62 20.76 8.89
C TRP A 530 -39.88 20.55 9.74
N ASP A 531 -40.40 19.33 9.80
CA ASP A 531 -41.67 19.04 10.47
C ASP A 531 -41.46 18.71 11.97
N ASP A 532 -42.17 19.45 12.82
CA ASP A 532 -42.16 19.29 14.27
C ASP A 532 -42.87 18.02 14.73
N ASP A 533 -43.85 17.54 13.96
CA ASP A 533 -44.58 16.31 14.27
C ASP A 533 -43.64 15.08 14.17
N VAL A 534 -42.68 15.08 13.24
CA VAL A 534 -41.67 14.01 13.12
C VAL A 534 -40.81 13.92 14.40
N ARG A 535 -40.51 15.06 15.03
CA ARG A 535 -39.78 15.11 16.31
C ARG A 535 -40.62 14.59 17.48
N ALA A 536 -41.90 14.93 17.50
CA ALA A 536 -42.86 14.46 18.50
C ALA A 536 -43.10 12.94 18.36
N ASP A 537 -43.37 12.46 17.15
CA ASP A 537 -43.57 11.04 16.83
C ASP A 537 -42.35 10.20 17.17
N MET A 538 -41.14 10.70 16.93
CA MET A 538 -39.91 10.03 17.35
C MET A 538 -39.84 9.90 18.88
N SER A 539 -40.19 10.96 19.63
CA SER A 539 -40.21 10.91 21.10
C SER A 539 -41.20 9.85 21.59
N ASP A 540 -42.40 9.85 21.02
CA ASP A 540 -43.46 8.88 21.32
C ASP A 540 -43.06 7.44 20.97
N ALA A 541 -42.42 7.23 19.81
CA ALA A 541 -41.93 5.93 19.39
C ALA A 541 -40.85 5.39 20.34
N LEU A 542 -39.90 6.24 20.74
CA LEU A 542 -38.86 5.86 21.70
C LEU A 542 -39.44 5.51 23.07
N ASP A 543 -40.47 6.24 23.53
CA ASP A 543 -41.20 5.92 24.76
C ASP A 543 -41.94 4.57 24.70
N ARG A 544 -42.30 4.08 23.51
CA ARG A 544 -42.86 2.74 23.33
C ARG A 544 -41.77 1.65 23.29
N ILE A 545 -40.61 1.95 22.70
CA ILE A 545 -39.48 1.02 22.59
C ILE A 545 -38.83 0.76 23.96
N ALA A 546 -38.64 1.81 24.75
CA ALA A 546 -38.08 1.76 26.09
C ALA A 546 -38.99 2.56 27.05
N PRO A 547 -40.05 1.92 27.57
CA PRO A 547 -41.06 2.60 28.37
C PRO A 547 -40.60 2.92 29.78
N TYR A 548 -41.25 3.90 30.41
CA TYR A 548 -41.06 4.22 31.83
C TYR A 548 -41.38 3.02 32.72
N ASP A 549 -40.58 2.80 33.74
CA ASP A 549 -40.85 1.77 34.75
C ASP A 549 -41.71 2.29 35.90
N LYS A 550 -42.97 2.64 35.59
CA LYS A 550 -43.93 3.19 36.57
C LYS A 550 -44.20 2.27 37.76
N LYS A 551 -43.89 0.98 37.65
CA LYS A 551 -44.13 -0.04 38.68
C LYS A 551 -42.85 -0.50 39.37
N GLY A 552 -41.68 -0.04 38.91
CA GLY A 552 -40.36 -0.42 39.43
C GLY A 552 -40.03 -1.90 39.25
N ASN A 553 -40.63 -2.58 38.26
CA ASN A 553 -40.46 -4.02 38.06
C ASN A 553 -40.07 -4.41 36.63
N LEU A 554 -39.90 -3.44 35.74
CA LEU A 554 -39.51 -3.66 34.36
C LEU A 554 -37.97 -3.69 34.23
N TYR A 555 -37.27 -2.83 34.95
CA TYR A 555 -35.81 -2.73 34.90
C TYR A 555 -35.17 -2.92 36.27
N ARG A 556 -33.99 -3.54 36.28
CA ARG A 556 -33.20 -3.72 37.50
C ARG A 556 -32.51 -2.43 37.96
N HIS A 557 -32.21 -1.53 37.01
CA HIS A 557 -31.54 -0.26 37.28
C HIS A 557 -32.59 0.84 37.35
N SER A 558 -32.60 1.58 38.47
CA SER A 558 -33.57 2.66 38.72
C SER A 558 -32.99 3.67 39.72
N ALA A 559 -31.66 3.79 39.77
CA ALA A 559 -30.96 4.53 40.81
C ALA A 559 -31.31 6.02 40.80
N GLU A 560 -31.62 6.56 39.62
CA GLU A 560 -31.97 7.96 39.41
C GLU A 560 -33.45 8.17 39.00
N GLY A 561 -34.32 7.19 39.26
CA GLY A 561 -35.77 7.28 39.05
C GLY A 561 -36.32 6.39 37.92
N GLU A 562 -37.61 6.55 37.65
CA GLU A 562 -38.39 5.68 36.73
C GLU A 562 -37.95 5.77 35.25
N ASP A 563 -37.20 6.81 34.89
CA ASP A 563 -36.73 7.10 33.53
C ASP A 563 -35.24 6.86 33.30
N ASP A 564 -34.56 6.36 34.34
CA ASP A 564 -33.12 6.19 34.35
C ASP A 564 -32.66 5.11 33.35
N MET A 565 -33.04 3.85 33.57
CA MET A 565 -32.73 2.78 32.63
C MET A 565 -33.34 2.97 31.23
N PRO A 566 -34.60 3.43 31.08
CA PRO A 566 -35.14 3.77 29.75
C PRO A 566 -34.25 4.74 28.97
N ALA A 567 -33.71 5.77 29.62
CA ALA A 567 -32.82 6.74 28.97
C ALA A 567 -31.50 6.11 28.52
N HIS A 568 -30.93 5.20 29.31
CA HIS A 568 -29.75 4.43 28.90
C HIS A 568 -30.01 3.52 27.70
N ILE A 569 -31.17 2.84 27.66
CA ILE A 569 -31.54 1.99 26.53
C ILE A 569 -31.68 2.84 25.25
N LYS A 570 -32.42 3.96 25.31
CA LYS A 570 -32.60 4.87 24.16
C LYS A 570 -31.27 5.45 23.68
N SER A 571 -30.40 5.85 24.61
CA SER A 571 -29.05 6.34 24.30
C SER A 571 -28.19 5.28 23.60
N ALA A 572 -28.23 4.03 24.07
CA ALA A 572 -27.50 2.93 23.45
C ALA A 572 -28.04 2.54 22.07
N LEU A 573 -29.35 2.68 21.83
CA LEU A 573 -29.98 2.37 20.54
C LEU A 573 -29.70 3.45 19.49
N ILE A 574 -29.73 4.72 19.86
CA ILE A 574 -29.50 5.82 18.90
C ILE A 574 -28.01 6.13 18.71
N GLY A 575 -27.24 6.09 19.79
CA GLY A 575 -25.81 6.41 19.77
C GLY A 575 -25.48 7.80 20.33
N ALA A 576 -24.25 7.93 20.83
CA ALA A 576 -23.74 9.15 21.45
C ALA A 576 -23.09 10.13 20.45
N SER A 577 -23.00 9.78 19.17
CA SER A 577 -22.31 10.61 18.19
C SER A 577 -22.92 10.60 16.80
N VAL A 578 -22.66 11.70 16.08
CA VAL A 578 -22.90 11.84 14.65
C VAL A 578 -21.65 12.37 13.97
N THR A 579 -21.41 11.94 12.74
CA THR A 579 -20.31 12.45 11.91
C THR A 579 -20.89 13.00 10.61
N ILE A 580 -20.53 14.23 10.27
CA ILE A 580 -21.14 15.02 9.19
C ILE A 580 -20.03 15.55 8.29
N PRO A 581 -20.06 15.32 6.96
CA PRO A 581 -19.06 15.89 6.06
C PRO A 581 -19.16 17.41 5.99
N ILE A 582 -18.03 18.07 5.76
CA ILE A 582 -17.92 19.50 5.52
C ILE A 582 -17.51 19.69 4.06
N SER A 583 -18.23 20.56 3.36
CA SER A 583 -17.90 20.98 2.00
C SER A 583 -18.07 22.49 1.89
N ASN A 584 -17.02 23.18 1.43
CA ASN A 584 -17.00 24.62 1.14
C ASN A 584 -17.57 25.47 2.30
N GLY A 585 -17.07 25.24 3.51
CA GLY A 585 -17.44 26.00 4.70
C GLY A 585 -18.80 25.67 5.29
N ARG A 586 -19.46 24.59 4.84
CA ARG A 586 -20.82 24.19 5.25
C ARG A 586 -20.88 22.72 5.61
N LEU A 587 -21.82 22.36 6.48
CA LEU A 587 -22.19 20.95 6.68
C LEU A 587 -22.87 20.44 5.41
N ALA A 588 -22.37 19.33 4.88
CA ALA A 588 -22.89 18.68 3.67
C ALA A 588 -24.01 17.70 4.04
N THR A 589 -25.08 18.23 4.65
CA THR A 589 -26.30 17.48 4.97
C THR A 589 -27.24 17.43 3.76
N GLY A 590 -28.07 16.40 3.67
CA GLY A 590 -29.20 16.40 2.73
C GLY A 590 -30.19 17.54 3.03
N THR A 591 -31.04 17.88 2.06
CA THR A 591 -32.00 19.01 2.16
C THR A 591 -32.83 18.98 3.44
N TRP A 592 -33.31 17.79 3.81
CA TRP A 592 -34.16 17.58 4.99
C TRP A 592 -33.38 17.14 6.22
N GLN A 593 -32.06 17.02 6.17
CA GLN A 593 -31.29 16.53 7.31
C GLN A 593 -30.87 17.66 8.25
N GLY A 594 -31.02 17.42 9.55
CA GLY A 594 -30.55 18.29 10.61
C GLY A 594 -30.06 17.51 11.83
N ILE A 595 -29.29 18.18 12.69
CA ILE A 595 -28.70 17.60 13.88
C ILE A 595 -29.73 17.63 15.01
N TRP A 596 -30.10 16.45 15.51
CA TRP A 596 -31.04 16.29 16.60
C TRP A 596 -30.32 16.01 17.91
N TYR A 597 -30.77 16.66 18.98
CA TYR A 597 -30.48 16.34 20.37
C TYR A 597 -31.71 15.66 20.97
N LEU A 598 -31.54 14.42 21.38
CA LEU A 598 -32.57 13.62 22.02
C LEU A 598 -32.31 13.57 23.53
N GLU A 599 -33.13 14.28 24.31
CA GLU A 599 -33.12 14.18 25.76
C GLU A 599 -34.14 13.14 26.21
N PHE A 600 -33.72 12.19 27.05
CA PHE A 600 -34.59 11.10 27.48
C PHE A 600 -35.07 11.23 28.92
N ARG A 601 -34.42 12.07 29.74
CA ARG A 601 -34.78 12.29 31.14
C ARG A 601 -35.85 13.37 31.26
N ALA A 602 -36.82 13.17 32.15
CA ALA A 602 -37.89 14.14 32.42
C ALA A 602 -37.36 15.41 33.08
N MET A 603 -36.37 15.27 33.97
CA MET A 603 -35.69 16.42 34.58
C MET A 603 -34.88 17.17 33.52
N ARG A 604 -34.74 18.49 33.72
CA ARG A 604 -33.94 19.31 32.81
C ARG A 604 -32.45 19.06 33.04
N HIS A 605 -31.75 18.59 32.01
CA HIS A 605 -30.30 18.40 32.05
C HIS A 605 -29.61 19.24 31.00
N SER A 606 -28.39 19.68 31.33
CA SER A 606 -27.48 20.29 30.38
C SER A 606 -26.43 19.27 29.96
N ARG A 607 -26.21 19.14 28.65
CA ARG A 607 -25.37 18.08 28.06
C ARG A 607 -24.13 18.69 27.43
N LYS A 608 -22.99 18.01 27.60
CA LYS A 608 -21.69 18.42 27.04
C LYS A 608 -21.45 17.67 25.74
N VAL A 609 -21.03 18.39 24.72
CA VAL A 609 -20.69 17.86 23.40
C VAL A 609 -19.25 18.21 23.07
N VAL A 610 -18.48 17.21 22.65
CA VAL A 610 -17.15 17.38 22.06
C VAL A 610 -17.31 17.37 20.55
N ALA A 611 -16.95 18.48 19.92
CA ALA A 611 -16.88 18.61 18.48
C ALA A 611 -15.43 18.47 18.01
N THR A 612 -15.18 17.58 17.06
CA THR A 612 -13.86 17.42 16.41
C THR A 612 -14.03 17.65 14.92
N ILE A 613 -13.30 18.61 14.37
CA ILE A 613 -13.23 18.90 12.95
C ILE A 613 -11.86 18.46 12.42
N GLN A 614 -11.87 17.68 11.34
CA GLN A 614 -10.67 17.33 10.59
C GLN A 614 -10.86 17.66 9.11
N GLY A 615 -9.85 18.23 8.45
CA GLY A 615 -9.94 18.46 7.01
C GLY A 615 -8.97 19.50 6.46
N GLU A 616 -9.14 19.78 5.17
CA GLU A 616 -8.42 20.80 4.41
C GLU A 616 -9.05 22.18 4.66
N LYS A 617 -8.24 23.15 5.09
CA LYS A 617 -8.67 24.55 5.22
C LYS A 617 -8.73 25.25 3.85
N ALA A 618 -9.68 26.17 3.72
CA ALA A 618 -9.93 26.98 2.52
C ALA A 618 -8.92 28.12 2.34
#